data_AF-A0A164I8N0-F1
#
_entry.id   AF-A0A164I8N0-F1
#
_cell.length_a   1.000
_cell.length_b   1.000
_cell.length_c   1.000
_cell.angle_alpha   90.00
_cell.angle_beta   90.00
_cell.angle_gamma   90.00
#
_symmetry.space_group_name_H-M   'P 1'
#
loop_
_entity.id
_entity.type
_entity.pdbx_description
1 polymer ?
#
loop_
_entity_poly.entity_id
_entity_poly.type
_entity_poly.pdbx_seq_one_letter_code
_entity_poly.pdbx_strand_id
1 'polypeptide(L)'
;MEGVFIWNPLESEQQPRRLSEDTDLQTLAFSSDGRFLVAVGIKKLMIWSVEDWVQIYKVKRFMDFGPTKISFFTTKSTNLYENKLIVNYGGITVCSILLEFAFEESNISDSAIEISTKTDDEDDDEVVDANREDVSPPKGSVL
;
A
#
# COMPACT_ATOMS: atom_id res chain seq x y z
N MET A 1 -12.39 -19.15 -8.58
CA MET A 1 -11.27 -18.20 -8.73
C MET A 1 -10.05 -18.87 -8.13
N GLU A 2 -8.94 -18.92 -8.85
CA GLU A 2 -7.69 -19.51 -8.35
C GLU A 2 -6.62 -18.42 -8.23
N GLY A 3 -5.89 -18.41 -7.11
CA GLY A 3 -4.86 -17.41 -6.84
C GLY A 3 -5.15 -16.52 -5.64
N VAL A 4 -4.42 -15.41 -5.54
CA VAL A 4 -4.56 -14.41 -4.47
C VAL A 4 -5.31 -13.21 -5.01
N PHE A 5 -6.32 -12.76 -4.26
CA PHE A 5 -7.17 -11.64 -4.60
C PHE A 5 -7.28 -10.68 -3.42
N ILE A 6 -7.44 -9.41 -3.72
CA ILE A 6 -7.74 -8.36 -2.75
C ILE A 6 -8.98 -7.58 -3.19
N TRP A 7 -9.80 -7.16 -2.23
CA TRP A 7 -10.96 -6.32 -2.48
C TRP A 7 -11.21 -5.42 -1.28
N ASN A 8 -11.76 -4.22 -1.52
CA ASN A 8 -12.27 -3.36 -0.47
C ASN A 8 -13.79 -3.62 -0.29
N PRO A 9 -14.25 -4.15 0.85
CA PRO A 9 -15.67 -4.44 1.05
C PRO A 9 -16.55 -3.18 1.10
N LEU A 10 -15.96 -1.99 1.32
CA LEU A 10 -16.68 -0.72 1.31
C LEU A 10 -16.92 -0.18 -0.11
N GLU A 11 -16.18 -0.70 -1.09
CA GLU A 11 -16.29 -0.32 -2.50
C GLU A 11 -17.05 -1.40 -3.27
N SER A 12 -18.34 -1.53 -2.97
CA SER A 12 -19.19 -2.67 -3.37
C SER A 12 -19.31 -2.93 -4.89
N GLU A 13 -18.97 -1.93 -5.72
CA GLU A 13 -19.03 -2.05 -7.18
C GLU A 13 -17.71 -2.49 -7.82
N GLN A 14 -16.62 -2.60 -7.05
CA GLN A 14 -15.32 -2.99 -7.58
C GLN A 14 -15.15 -4.51 -7.61
N GLN A 15 -14.66 -5.00 -8.75
CA GLN A 15 -14.23 -6.40 -8.85
C GLN A 15 -12.95 -6.61 -8.03
N PRO A 16 -12.79 -7.78 -7.38
CA PRO A 16 -11.55 -8.11 -6.70
C PRO A 16 -10.33 -8.01 -7.62
N ARG A 17 -9.29 -7.31 -7.17
CA ARG A 17 -8.01 -7.24 -7.86
C ARG A 17 -7.25 -8.54 -7.65
N ARG A 18 -6.86 -9.20 -8.74
CA ARG A 18 -6.01 -10.40 -8.69
C ARG A 18 -4.55 -9.99 -8.48
N LEU A 19 -3.92 -10.47 -7.41
CA LEU A 19 -2.51 -10.22 -7.09
C LEU A 19 -1.58 -11.30 -7.63
N SER A 20 -2.08 -12.53 -7.79
CA SER A 20 -1.31 -13.66 -8.29
C SER A 20 -2.21 -14.73 -8.89
N GLU A 21 -1.71 -15.42 -9.91
CA GLU A 21 -2.35 -16.60 -10.50
C GLU A 21 -1.89 -17.92 -9.84
N ASP A 22 -1.03 -17.83 -8.83
CA ASP A 22 -0.41 -19.00 -8.21
C ASP A 22 -1.37 -19.78 -7.32
N THR A 23 -1.51 -21.07 -7.61
CA THR A 23 -2.44 -21.97 -6.92
C THR A 23 -1.77 -22.79 -5.82
N ASP A 24 -0.45 -22.74 -5.72
CA ASP A 24 0.34 -23.48 -4.72
C ASP A 24 0.41 -22.75 -3.36
N LEU A 25 -0.17 -21.55 -3.26
CA LEU A 25 -0.18 -20.74 -2.05
C LEU A 25 -1.28 -21.25 -1.10
N GLN A 26 -0.90 -21.57 0.14
CA GLN A 26 -1.77 -22.23 1.11
C GLN A 26 -2.18 -21.32 2.27
N THR A 27 -1.43 -20.24 2.49
CA THR A 27 -1.67 -19.34 3.61
C THR A 27 -1.27 -17.91 3.25
N LEU A 28 -1.94 -16.96 3.90
CA LEU A 28 -1.81 -15.53 3.71
C LEU A 28 -1.70 -14.87 5.10
N ALA A 29 -0.89 -13.83 5.21
CA ALA A 29 -0.82 -13.02 6.42
C ALA A 29 -0.46 -11.57 6.08
N PHE A 30 -1.17 -10.63 6.68
CA PHE A 30 -0.73 -9.24 6.71
C PHE A 30 0.40 -9.07 7.73
N SER A 31 1.31 -8.13 7.47
CA SER A 31 2.21 -7.62 8.50
C SER A 31 1.41 -6.95 9.62
N SER A 32 1.99 -6.90 10.83
CA SER A 32 1.34 -6.30 11.99
C SER A 32 1.01 -4.81 11.82
N ASP A 33 1.72 -4.11 10.92
CA ASP A 33 1.49 -2.71 10.56
C ASP A 33 0.59 -2.52 9.32
N GLY A 34 0.15 -3.62 8.70
CA GLY A 34 -0.71 -3.61 7.52
C GLY A 34 -0.03 -3.17 6.22
N ARG A 35 1.28 -2.90 6.19
CA ARG A 35 1.99 -2.42 4.99
C ARG A 35 2.35 -3.52 4.00
N PHE A 36 2.37 -4.77 4.44
CA PHE A 36 2.76 -5.90 3.62
C PHE A 36 1.73 -7.03 3.69
N LEU A 37 1.56 -7.71 2.56
CA LEU A 37 0.85 -8.99 2.49
C LEU A 37 1.84 -10.07 2.11
N VAL A 38 1.85 -11.18 2.84
CA VAL A 38 2.65 -12.37 2.54
C VAL A 38 1.72 -13.48 2.10
N ALA A 39 2.10 -14.22 1.06
CA ALA A 39 1.54 -15.52 0.72
C ALA A 39 2.63 -16.58 0.72
N VAL A 40 2.33 -17.75 1.26
CA VAL A 40 3.28 -18.88 1.31
C VAL A 40 2.62 -20.17 0.86
N GLY A 41 3.37 -20.92 0.09
CA GLY A 41 3.05 -22.26 -0.40
C GLY A 41 4.19 -23.24 -0.16
N ILE A 42 4.06 -24.41 -0.79
CA ILE A 42 5.07 -25.46 -0.75
C ILE A 42 6.30 -25.05 -1.57
N LYS A 43 6.09 -24.37 -2.69
CA LYS A 43 7.13 -24.06 -3.68
C LYS A 43 7.51 -22.59 -3.71
N LYS A 44 6.72 -21.72 -3.08
CA LYS A 44 6.81 -20.27 -3.27
C LYS A 44 6.46 -19.49 -2.02
N LEU A 45 7.10 -18.34 -1.88
CA LEU A 45 6.73 -17.28 -0.96
C LEU A 45 6.73 -15.97 -1.74
N MET A 46 5.68 -15.17 -1.52
CA MET A 46 5.46 -13.89 -2.19
C MET A 46 5.15 -12.82 -1.16
N ILE A 47 5.62 -11.60 -1.41
CA ILE A 47 5.31 -10.42 -0.59
C ILE A 47 4.86 -9.29 -1.52
N TRP A 48 3.76 -8.63 -1.15
CA TRP A 48 3.26 -7.43 -1.80
C TRP A 48 3.34 -6.24 -0.84
N SER A 49 3.68 -5.07 -1.38
CA SER A 49 3.33 -3.79 -0.76
C SER A 49 1.82 -3.64 -0.80
N VAL A 50 1.20 -3.30 0.33
CA VAL A 50 -0.26 -3.08 0.44
C VAL A 50 -0.68 -1.74 -0.13
N GLU A 51 0.21 -0.75 -0.13
CA GLU A 51 -0.08 0.59 -0.63
C GLU A 51 -0.46 0.58 -2.11
N ASP A 52 0.41 0.03 -2.96
CA ASP A 52 0.19 -0.02 -4.41
C ASP A 52 -0.24 -1.40 -4.92
N TRP A 53 -0.30 -2.39 -4.03
CA TRP A 53 -0.49 -3.82 -4.36
C TRP A 53 0.52 -4.34 -5.38
N VAL A 54 1.77 -3.88 -5.26
CA VAL A 54 2.91 -4.31 -6.09
C VAL A 54 3.64 -5.45 -5.41
N GLN A 55 3.95 -6.51 -6.16
CA GLN A 55 4.76 -7.62 -5.65
C GLN A 55 6.22 -7.19 -5.51
N ILE A 56 6.68 -7.00 -4.28
CA ILE A 56 8.04 -6.53 -3.96
C ILE A 56 9.02 -7.67 -3.71
N TYR A 57 8.51 -8.88 -3.45
CA TYR A 57 9.36 -10.06 -3.23
C TYR A 57 8.70 -11.33 -3.75
N LYS A 58 9.51 -12.20 -4.36
CA LYS A 58 9.10 -13.54 -4.77
C LYS A 58 10.29 -14.47 -4.73
N VAL A 59 10.16 -15.52 -3.92
CA VAL A 59 11.17 -16.58 -3.82
C VAL A 59 10.54 -17.91 -4.19
N LYS A 60 11.25 -18.67 -5.03
CA LYS A 60 10.94 -20.08 -5.26
C LYS A 60 11.73 -20.89 -4.25
N ARG A 61 11.04 -21.69 -3.46
CA ARG A 61 11.66 -22.58 -2.48
C ARG A 61 10.80 -23.81 -2.31
N PHE A 62 11.38 -24.98 -2.48
CA PHE A 62 10.69 -26.25 -2.34
C PHE A 62 10.80 -26.71 -0.90
N MET A 63 9.65 -26.86 -0.26
CA MET A 63 9.49 -27.55 1.01
C MET A 63 8.78 -28.87 0.73
N ASP A 64 9.06 -29.91 1.51
CA ASP A 64 8.38 -31.20 1.33
C ASP A 64 6.92 -31.15 1.78
N PHE A 65 6.59 -30.18 2.62
CA PHE A 65 5.26 -30.00 3.21
C PHE A 65 4.83 -28.54 3.18
N GLY A 66 3.52 -28.34 3.39
CA GLY A 66 2.90 -27.03 3.43
C GLY A 66 3.24 -26.22 4.69
N PRO A 67 3.15 -24.87 4.62
CA PRO A 67 3.21 -24.04 5.81
C PRO A 67 2.01 -24.32 6.73
N THR A 68 2.28 -24.38 8.03
CA THR A 68 1.28 -24.62 9.08
C THR A 68 0.93 -23.36 9.85
N LYS A 69 1.91 -22.48 10.06
CA LYS A 69 1.75 -21.20 10.76
C LYS A 69 2.66 -20.14 10.17
N ILE A 70 2.16 -18.91 10.16
CA ILE A 70 2.91 -17.72 9.78
C ILE A 70 2.83 -16.70 10.91
N SER A 71 3.93 -16.01 11.17
CA SER A 71 3.98 -14.84 12.02
C SER A 71 4.83 -13.77 11.36
N PHE A 72 4.29 -12.56 11.26
CA PHE A 72 4.94 -11.45 10.59
C PHE A 72 5.01 -10.27 11.57
N PHE A 73 6.23 -9.95 11.99
CA PHE A 73 6.55 -8.83 12.86
C PHE A 73 7.19 -7.72 12.05
N THR A 74 6.74 -6.49 12.27
CA THR A 74 7.35 -5.30 11.69
C THR A 74 7.71 -4.32 12.80
N THR A 75 8.95 -3.86 12.78
CA THR A 75 9.45 -2.82 13.68
C THR A 75 9.86 -1.62 12.84
N LYS A 76 9.25 -0.46 13.10
CA LYS A 76 9.69 0.80 12.49
C LYS A 76 10.88 1.35 13.29
N SER A 77 12.02 1.50 12.62
CA SER A 77 13.15 2.32 13.06
C SER A 77 13.09 3.68 12.34
N THR A 78 14.04 4.57 12.61
CA THR A 78 14.00 5.98 12.17
C THR A 78 13.67 6.15 10.69
N ASN A 79 14.28 5.34 9.81
CA ASN A 79 14.09 5.40 8.35
C ASN A 79 13.86 4.01 7.71
N LEU A 80 13.66 2.96 8.51
CA LEU A 80 13.62 1.57 8.05
C LEU A 80 12.43 0.83 8.64
N TYR A 81 11.76 0.04 7.80
CA TYR A 81 10.82 -0.98 8.22
C TYR A 81 11.57 -2.31 8.31
N GLU A 82 11.94 -2.71 9.52
CA GLU A 82 12.55 -4.01 9.78
C GLU A 82 11.46 -5.06 9.92
N ASN A 83 11.56 -6.10 9.10
CA ASN A 83 10.53 -7.11 8.97
C ASN A 83 11.10 -8.49 9.28
N LYS A 84 10.41 -9.22 10.16
CA LYS A 84 10.71 -10.62 10.50
C LYS A 84 9.51 -11.48 10.20
N LEU A 85 9.70 -12.41 9.26
CA LEU A 85 8.70 -13.39 8.88
C LEU A 85 9.14 -14.77 9.33
N ILE A 86 8.35 -15.38 10.21
CA ILE A 86 8.52 -16.76 10.64
C ILE A 86 7.47 -17.61 9.96
N VAL A 87 7.90 -18.67 9.27
CA VAL A 87 6.99 -19.67 8.69
C VAL A 87 7.37 -21.03 9.22
N ASN A 88 6.39 -21.71 9.81
CA ASN A 88 6.53 -23.07 10.31
C ASN A 88 5.99 -24.06 9.29
N TYR A 89 6.77 -25.06 8.95
CA TYR A 89 6.38 -26.17 8.10
C TYR A 89 6.25 -27.43 8.96
N GLY A 90 5.16 -28.16 8.78
CA GLY A 90 4.87 -29.39 9.53
C GLY A 90 4.90 -30.60 8.61
N GLY A 91 5.21 -31.78 9.15
CA GLY A 91 5.33 -33.02 8.38
C GLY A 91 6.20 -34.05 9.10
N ILE A 92 6.93 -34.88 8.35
CA ILE A 92 7.91 -35.83 8.92
C ILE A 92 9.07 -35.06 9.59
N THR A 93 9.48 -33.95 8.97
CA THR A 93 10.44 -33.01 9.53
C THR A 93 9.71 -31.69 9.79
N VAL A 94 9.71 -31.24 11.05
CA VAL A 94 9.23 -29.91 11.39
C VAL A 94 10.39 -28.94 11.22
N CYS A 95 10.18 -27.87 10.46
CA CYS A 95 11.18 -26.82 10.34
C CYS A 95 10.53 -25.44 10.38
N SER A 96 11.29 -24.49 10.91
CA SER A 96 10.92 -23.08 10.93
C SER A 96 11.90 -22.34 10.05
N ILE A 97 11.38 -21.39 9.27
CA ILE A 97 12.22 -20.42 8.57
C ILE A 97 12.05 -19.06 9.22
N LEU A 98 13.12 -18.30 9.23
CA LEU A 98 13.13 -16.89 9.57
C LEU A 98 13.64 -16.15 8.33
N LEU A 99 12.80 -15.27 7.80
CA LEU A 99 13.17 -14.33 6.76
C LEU A 99 13.22 -12.94 7.39
N GLU A 100 14.40 -12.33 7.36
CA GLU A 100 14.61 -10.95 7.81
C GLU A 100 14.87 -10.07 6.58
N PHE A 101 14.18 -8.95 6.49
CA PHE A 101 14.35 -7.97 5.43
C PHE A 101 14.02 -6.59 5.95
N ALA A 102 14.56 -5.55 5.31
CA ALA A 102 14.25 -4.18 5.64
C ALA A 102 13.97 -3.37 4.38
N PHE A 103 13.05 -2.41 4.48
CA PHE A 103 12.76 -1.45 3.43
C PHE A 103 12.97 -0.03 3.97
N GLU A 104 13.61 0.83 3.18
CA GLU A 104 13.67 2.25 3.50
C GLU A 104 12.28 2.87 3.32
N GLU A 105 11.93 3.83 4.18
CA GLU A 105 10.65 4.51 4.12
C GLU A 105 10.41 5.18 2.76
N SER A 106 11.43 5.81 2.17
CA SER A 106 11.35 6.42 0.84
C SER A 106 11.17 5.44 -0.33
N ASN A 107 11.38 4.14 -0.10
CA ASN A 107 11.25 3.12 -1.15
C ASN A 107 9.88 2.42 -1.11
N ILE A 108 8.99 2.83 -0.20
CA ILE A 108 7.60 2.40 -0.12
C ILE A 108 6.77 3.59 -0.59
N SER A 109 6.48 3.62 -1.91
CA SER A 109 5.70 4.61 -2.68
C SER A 109 5.13 5.81 -1.90
N ASP A 110 5.61 7.03 -2.19
CA ASP A 110 5.12 8.29 -1.61
C ASP A 110 3.78 8.75 -2.20
N SER A 111 2.71 7.94 -2.12
CA SER A 111 1.39 8.33 -2.67
C SER A 111 0.52 9.14 -1.69
N ALA A 112 1.05 9.51 -0.53
CA ALA A 112 0.41 10.45 0.39
C ALA A 112 0.53 11.89 -0.13
N ILE A 113 -0.34 12.28 -1.06
CA ILE A 113 -0.64 13.70 -1.27
C ILE A 113 -1.22 14.20 0.06
N GLU A 114 -0.44 15.01 0.78
CA GLU A 114 -0.95 15.82 1.89
C GLU A 114 -2.20 16.56 1.39
N ILE A 115 -3.35 16.21 1.96
CA ILE A 115 -4.56 17.01 1.82
C ILE A 115 -4.24 18.28 2.60
N SER A 116 -3.75 19.30 1.91
CA SER A 116 -3.57 20.63 2.48
C SER A 116 -4.94 21.09 3.00
N THR A 117 -5.08 21.07 4.31
CA THR A 117 -6.19 21.75 4.97
C THR A 117 -5.93 23.23 4.79
N LYS A 118 -6.60 23.84 3.81
CA LYS A 118 -6.73 25.29 3.76
C LYS A 118 -7.42 25.70 5.06
N THR A 119 -6.68 26.37 5.92
CA THR A 119 -7.25 27.22 6.96
C THR A 119 -7.85 28.43 6.24
N ASP A 120 -9.18 28.48 6.17
CA ASP A 120 -9.91 29.67 5.75
C ASP A 120 -9.78 30.71 6.87
N ASP A 121 -8.66 31.44 6.86
CA ASP A 121 -8.50 32.70 7.58
C ASP A 121 -8.64 33.84 6.55
N GLU A 122 -9.88 34.23 6.26
CA GLU A 122 -10.19 35.55 5.71
C GLU A 122 -11.14 36.25 6.68
N ASP A 123 -10.54 36.95 7.64
CA ASP A 123 -11.12 38.16 8.22
C ASP A 123 -11.15 39.21 7.10
N ASP A 124 -12.33 39.60 6.64
CA ASP A 124 -12.54 40.89 5.96
C ASP A 124 -14.04 41.24 5.93
N ASP A 125 -14.43 42.20 6.77
CA ASP A 125 -15.62 43.03 6.57
C ASP A 125 -15.36 44.40 7.20
N GLU A 126 -14.54 45.23 6.55
CA GLU A 126 -14.57 46.68 6.75
C GLU A 126 -15.09 47.37 5.47
N VAL A 127 -16.38 47.70 5.51
CA VAL A 127 -17.09 48.50 4.51
C VAL A 127 -16.66 49.96 4.63
N VAL A 128 -15.97 50.48 3.61
CA VAL A 128 -15.89 51.93 3.36
C VAL A 128 -16.14 52.31 1.89
N ASP A 129 -17.28 52.97 1.77
CA ASP A 129 -17.89 53.82 0.75
C ASP A 129 -16.99 54.50 -0.31
N ALA A 130 -17.37 54.26 -1.56
CA ALA A 130 -17.74 55.20 -2.64
C ALA A 130 -16.79 56.29 -3.21
N ASN A 131 -16.91 56.36 -4.55
CA ASN A 131 -16.93 57.54 -5.43
C ASN A 131 -15.66 57.89 -6.24
N ARG A 132 -15.68 57.54 -7.55
CA ARG A 132 -15.83 58.44 -8.72
C ARG A 132 -15.34 57.71 -10.00
N GLU A 133 -16.19 57.51 -11.01
CA GLU A 133 -16.35 58.39 -12.19
C GLU A 133 -15.00 58.59 -12.93
N ASP A 134 -14.79 58.36 -14.23
CA ASP A 134 -15.68 58.33 -15.40
C ASP A 134 -14.82 57.97 -16.66
N VAL A 135 -15.50 57.72 -17.79
CA VAL A 135 -15.07 57.87 -19.20
C VAL A 135 -14.48 56.66 -19.95
N SER A 136 -15.31 56.03 -20.78
CA SER A 136 -14.96 55.30 -22.04
C SER A 136 -14.88 56.29 -23.24
N PRO A 137 -14.66 55.95 -24.55
CA PRO A 137 -14.46 54.66 -25.25
C PRO A 137 -13.37 54.78 -26.39
N PRO A 138 -13.51 54.15 -27.59
CA PRO A 138 -12.97 52.86 -28.00
C PRO A 138 -11.98 52.96 -29.19
N LYS A 139 -11.42 51.82 -29.65
CA LYS A 139 -10.94 51.50 -31.02
C LYS A 139 -10.23 50.14 -30.93
N GLY A 140 -10.35 49.16 -31.81
CA GLY A 140 -10.95 49.00 -33.12
C GLY A 140 -10.37 47.68 -33.67
N SER A 141 -11.17 46.92 -34.40
CA SER A 141 -10.82 45.61 -35.00
C SER A 141 -9.72 45.73 -36.05
N VAL A 142 -8.82 44.73 -36.14
CA VAL A 142 -8.33 44.18 -37.43
C VAL A 142 -8.02 42.70 -37.24
N LEU A 143 -8.61 41.91 -38.14
CA LEU A 143 -8.36 40.53 -38.63
C LEU A 143 -7.27 39.68 -37.96
#